data_AF-A0A2D3D2V1-F1
#
_entry.id   AF-A0A2D3D2V1-F1
#
_cell.length_a   1.000
_cell.length_b   1.000
_cell.length_c   1.000
_cell.angle_alpha   90.00
_cell.angle_beta   90.00
_cell.angle_gamma   90.00
#
_symmetry.space_group_name_H-M   'P 1'
#
loop_
_entity.id
_entity.type
_entity.pdbx_description
1 polymer ?
#
loop_
_entity_poly.entity_id
_entity_poly.type
_entity_poly.pdbx_seq_one_letter_code
_entity_poly.pdbx_strand_id
1 'polypeptide(L)'
;MDMTREGMPMLDEYQYERRFFCRSMPTEFDDGDAPALIIQGYFVHADRYALRVRLTTHALRIPMTADLDARTVLAEHRDIFRTATIGVKGPSVGGTRYEASRDIDAQVAAALVLRGGDVIIKNRYTAWIGADGWNIDVFGGANAPLVVAAAQRSTPVTNLIIPRFCVTEITDEPRFSNDELSWRPFTRWADDYEDELARNGPSFQQSFGTNTME
;
A
#
# COMPACT_ATOMS: atom_id res chain seq x y z
N MET A 1 29.45 21.48 -26.82
CA MET A 1 28.04 21.91 -26.96
C MET A 1 27.29 21.10 -25.94
N ASP A 2 26.95 21.80 -24.86
CA ASP A 2 26.35 21.40 -23.58
C ASP A 2 26.88 20.16 -22.82
N MET A 3 27.71 20.44 -21.82
CA MET A 3 28.06 19.53 -20.72
C MET A 3 27.28 20.00 -19.48
N THR A 4 26.62 19.05 -18.80
CA THR A 4 25.93 19.09 -17.48
C THR A 4 24.40 18.95 -17.51
N ARG A 5 23.92 17.70 -17.57
CA ARG A 5 22.84 17.25 -16.68
C ARG A 5 23.47 16.33 -15.65
N GLU A 6 24.08 16.93 -14.63
CA GLU A 6 24.43 16.22 -13.39
C GLU A 6 23.15 15.65 -12.77
N GLY A 7 23.26 14.45 -12.20
CA GLY A 7 22.14 13.63 -11.79
C GLY A 7 21.41 14.16 -10.57
N MET A 8 20.51 15.12 -10.79
CA MET A 8 19.43 15.39 -9.85
C MET A 8 18.35 14.32 -10.04
N PRO A 9 18.02 13.52 -9.01
CA PRO A 9 16.83 12.65 -9.08
C PRO A 9 15.62 13.52 -9.39
N MET A 10 14.75 13.03 -10.27
CA MET A 10 13.54 13.74 -10.63
C MET A 10 12.64 13.80 -9.37
N LEU A 11 12.14 14.98 -9.02
CA LEU A 11 11.36 15.21 -7.78
C LEU A 11 10.09 14.33 -7.67
N ASP A 12 9.67 13.69 -8.76
CA ASP A 12 8.53 12.77 -8.83
C ASP A 12 8.85 11.33 -8.37
N GLU A 13 10.13 11.02 -8.11
CA GLU A 13 10.58 9.69 -7.68
C GLU A 13 10.51 9.49 -6.15
N TYR A 14 10.08 10.49 -5.38
CA TYR A 14 9.91 10.38 -3.93
C TYR A 14 8.43 10.34 -3.54
N GLN A 15 8.07 9.36 -2.73
CA GLN A 15 6.74 9.28 -2.12
C GLN A 15 6.80 9.71 -0.66
N TYR A 16 5.82 10.54 -0.27
CA TYR A 16 5.61 10.98 1.11
C TYR A 16 4.28 10.44 1.61
N GLU A 17 4.33 9.52 2.56
CA GLU A 17 3.14 8.90 3.15
C GLU A 17 3.29 8.71 4.66
N ARG A 18 2.17 8.85 5.37
CA ARG A 18 2.04 8.38 6.76
C ARG A 18 0.99 7.30 6.80
N ARG A 19 1.28 6.18 7.46
CA ARG A 19 0.50 4.95 7.42
C ARG A 19 -0.02 4.60 8.81
N PHE A 20 -1.23 4.08 8.87
CA PHE A 20 -1.94 3.77 10.10
C PHE A 20 -2.57 2.39 10.01
N PHE A 21 -2.43 1.62 11.09
CA PHE A 21 -3.18 0.39 11.28
C PHE A 21 -4.63 0.72 11.64
N CYS A 22 -5.56 0.00 11.04
CA CYS A 22 -7.00 0.16 11.26
C CYS A 22 -7.63 -1.19 11.61
N ARG A 23 -8.68 -1.16 12.45
CA ARG A 23 -9.45 -2.38 12.78
C ARG A 23 -10.33 -2.85 11.63
N SER A 24 -10.83 -1.91 10.85
CA SER A 24 -11.74 -2.16 9.74
C SER A 24 -11.79 -0.95 8.79
N MET A 25 -12.28 -1.18 7.58
CA MET A 25 -12.66 -0.12 6.66
C MET A 25 -13.93 0.59 7.19
N PRO A 26 -13.94 1.92 7.34
CA PRO A 26 -15.15 2.66 7.71
C PRO A 26 -16.18 2.62 6.57
N THR A 27 -17.43 2.31 6.90
CA THR A 27 -18.50 2.16 5.90
C THR A 27 -18.88 3.45 5.20
N GLU A 28 -18.66 4.60 5.85
CA GLU A 28 -18.91 5.93 5.30
C GLU A 28 -18.01 6.30 4.11
N PHE A 29 -16.89 5.60 3.93
CA PHE A 29 -15.99 5.78 2.80
C PHE A 29 -16.17 4.72 1.70
N ASP A 30 -17.18 3.86 1.82
CA ASP A 30 -17.63 2.97 0.75
C ASP A 30 -18.80 3.63 0.01
N ASP A 31 -18.55 4.12 -1.21
CA ASP A 31 -19.54 4.76 -2.08
C ASP A 31 -20.43 3.77 -2.86
N GLY A 32 -20.17 2.46 -2.70
CA GLY A 32 -20.88 1.39 -3.41
C GLY A 32 -20.28 1.03 -4.77
N ASP A 33 -19.39 1.85 -5.34
CA ASP A 33 -18.73 1.57 -6.61
C ASP A 33 -17.58 0.56 -6.44
N ALA A 34 -17.15 -0.10 -7.51
CA ALA A 34 -16.02 -1.02 -7.38
C ALA A 34 -14.75 -0.26 -6.94
N PRO A 35 -14.12 -0.65 -5.81
CA PRO A 35 -12.89 -0.01 -5.37
C PRO A 35 -11.77 -0.28 -6.38
N ALA A 36 -10.62 0.36 -6.20
CA ALA A 36 -9.43 -0.03 -6.93
C ALA A 36 -8.98 -1.43 -6.44
N LEU A 37 -9.32 -2.47 -7.19
CA LEU A 37 -8.79 -3.81 -6.97
C LEU A 37 -7.36 -3.85 -7.49
N ILE A 38 -6.43 -4.17 -6.61
CA ILE A 38 -4.99 -4.11 -6.86
C ILE A 38 -4.39 -5.49 -6.60
N ILE A 39 -3.68 -6.02 -7.60
CA ILE A 39 -2.86 -7.22 -7.47
C ILE A 39 -1.41 -6.83 -7.73
N GLN A 40 -0.50 -7.22 -6.84
CA GLN A 40 0.92 -6.85 -6.94
C GLN A 40 1.79 -8.08 -6.77
N GLY A 41 2.73 -8.29 -7.70
CA GLY A 41 3.77 -9.29 -7.59
C GLY A 41 5.12 -8.65 -7.25
N TYR A 42 5.83 -9.23 -6.30
CA TYR A 42 7.15 -8.81 -5.84
C TYR A 42 8.20 -9.83 -6.28
N PHE A 43 9.09 -9.44 -7.20
CA PHE A 43 10.10 -10.33 -7.80
C PHE A 43 11.47 -10.19 -7.14
N VAL A 44 11.69 -9.05 -6.49
CA VAL A 44 12.83 -8.78 -5.62
C VAL A 44 12.26 -8.14 -4.37
N HIS A 45 12.65 -8.64 -3.20
CA HIS A 45 12.43 -8.01 -1.89
C HIS A 45 13.63 -8.41 -1.00
N ALA A 46 14.60 -7.52 -0.87
CA ALA A 46 15.80 -7.78 -0.07
C ALA A 46 16.32 -6.47 0.48
N ASP A 47 16.67 -6.45 1.77
CA ASP A 47 17.21 -5.26 2.43
C ASP A 47 16.34 -4.00 2.24
N ARG A 48 15.01 -4.20 2.14
CA ARG A 48 13.98 -3.17 1.86
C ARG A 48 14.06 -2.53 0.46
N TYR A 49 14.78 -3.16 -0.47
CA TYR A 49 14.67 -2.88 -1.91
C TYR A 49 13.65 -3.81 -2.54
N ALA A 50 12.87 -3.31 -3.50
CA ALA A 50 11.88 -4.12 -4.17
C ALA A 50 11.74 -3.87 -5.68
N LEU A 51 11.46 -4.95 -6.43
CA LEU A 51 10.97 -4.91 -7.81
C LEU A 51 9.51 -5.39 -7.82
N ARG A 52 8.59 -4.48 -8.14
CA ARG A 52 7.15 -4.72 -8.08
C ARG A 52 6.51 -4.60 -9.46
N VAL A 53 5.66 -5.55 -9.80
CA VAL A 53 4.63 -5.40 -10.84
C VAL A 53 3.28 -5.19 -10.16
N ARG A 54 2.53 -4.16 -10.55
CA ARG A 54 1.20 -3.84 -10.02
C ARG A 54 0.19 -3.84 -11.15
N LEU A 55 -0.92 -4.54 -10.98
CA LEU A 55 -2.12 -4.45 -11.81
C LEU A 55 -3.24 -3.77 -11.01
N THR A 56 -4.03 -2.94 -11.67
CA THR A 56 -5.19 -2.26 -11.08
C THR A 56 -6.41 -2.36 -12.00
N THR A 57 -7.58 -2.59 -11.42
CA THR A 57 -8.89 -2.48 -12.08
C THR A 57 -9.90 -1.80 -11.16
N HIS A 58 -10.90 -1.15 -11.75
CA HIS A 58 -12.06 -0.56 -11.08
C HIS A 58 -13.38 -1.19 -11.57
N ALA A 59 -13.30 -2.39 -12.14
CA ALA A 59 -14.45 -3.05 -12.76
C ALA A 59 -14.99 -4.24 -11.95
N LEU A 60 -14.37 -4.55 -10.81
CA LEU A 60 -14.67 -5.75 -10.04
C LEU A 60 -14.57 -5.49 -8.55
N ARG A 61 -15.65 -5.81 -7.84
CA ARG A 61 -15.73 -5.80 -6.39
C ARG A 61 -15.69 -7.25 -5.89
N ILE A 62 -14.64 -7.61 -5.16
CA ILE A 62 -14.49 -8.92 -4.51
C ILE A 62 -14.30 -8.70 -3.01
N PRO A 63 -14.97 -9.49 -2.14
CA PRO A 63 -14.68 -9.51 -0.71
C PRO A 63 -13.25 -9.97 -0.42
N MET A 64 -12.51 -9.24 0.41
CA MET A 64 -11.13 -9.54 0.79
C MET A 64 -11.07 -10.59 1.92
N THR A 65 -11.47 -11.82 1.62
CA THR A 65 -11.48 -12.95 2.58
C THR A 65 -10.09 -13.59 2.71
N ALA A 66 -9.88 -14.36 3.79
CA ALA A 66 -8.60 -15.00 4.08
C ALA A 66 -8.24 -16.17 3.12
N ASP A 67 -9.25 -16.79 2.52
CA ASP A 67 -9.12 -17.87 1.54
C ASP A 67 -8.99 -17.36 0.09
N LEU A 68 -9.04 -16.05 -0.14
CA LEU A 68 -8.93 -15.45 -1.47
C LEU A 68 -7.52 -15.65 -2.05
N ASP A 69 -7.42 -16.34 -3.18
CA ASP A 69 -6.16 -16.50 -3.91
C ASP A 69 -6.00 -15.45 -5.02
N ALA A 70 -5.00 -14.59 -4.88
CA ALA A 70 -4.75 -13.48 -5.80
C ALA A 70 -4.46 -13.95 -7.23
N ARG A 71 -3.79 -15.09 -7.41
CA ARG A 71 -3.40 -15.61 -8.73
C ARG A 71 -4.61 -16.16 -9.47
N THR A 72 -5.50 -16.86 -8.77
CA THR A 72 -6.78 -17.33 -9.28
C THR A 72 -7.63 -16.15 -9.75
N VAL A 73 -7.81 -15.11 -8.92
CA VAL A 73 -8.53 -13.89 -9.30
C VAL A 73 -7.93 -13.26 -10.56
N LEU A 74 -6.61 -13.14 -10.63
CA LEU A 74 -5.94 -12.57 -11.81
C LEU A 74 -6.12 -13.44 -13.06
N ALA A 75 -6.10 -14.76 -12.93
CA ALA A 75 -6.27 -15.69 -14.05
C ALA A 75 -7.70 -15.64 -14.61
N GLU A 76 -8.70 -15.62 -13.74
CA GLU A 76 -10.12 -15.60 -14.10
C GLU A 76 -10.57 -14.24 -14.67
N HIS A 77 -9.99 -13.14 -14.18
CA HIS A 77 -10.40 -11.78 -14.49
C HIS A 77 -9.33 -10.98 -15.24
N ARG A 78 -8.44 -11.63 -15.97
CA ARG A 78 -7.28 -10.98 -16.61
C ARG A 78 -7.66 -9.78 -17.49
N ASP A 79 -8.74 -9.88 -18.25
CA ASP A 79 -9.12 -8.88 -19.27
C ASP A 79 -9.66 -7.56 -18.70
N ILE A 80 -10.07 -7.55 -17.43
CA ILE A 80 -10.55 -6.33 -16.79
C ILE A 80 -9.43 -5.51 -16.13
N PHE A 81 -8.22 -6.06 -16.00
CA PHE A 81 -7.04 -5.30 -15.58
C PHE A 81 -6.49 -4.52 -16.77
N ARG A 82 -6.69 -3.20 -16.76
CA ARG A 82 -6.31 -2.31 -17.86
C ARG A 82 -5.12 -1.41 -17.54
N THR A 83 -4.78 -1.26 -16.26
CA THR A 83 -3.67 -0.43 -15.82
C THR A 83 -2.64 -1.31 -15.14
N ALA A 84 -1.38 -1.20 -15.54
CA ALA A 84 -0.29 -1.88 -14.87
C ALA A 84 0.99 -1.05 -14.85
N THR A 85 1.77 -1.21 -13.79
CA THR A 85 3.09 -0.58 -13.65
C THR A 85 4.14 -1.57 -13.19
N ILE A 86 5.38 -1.33 -13.63
CA ILE A 86 6.57 -1.90 -12.99
C ILE A 86 7.27 -0.80 -12.20
N GLY A 87 7.72 -1.12 -10.98
CA GLY A 87 8.36 -0.15 -10.10
C GLY A 87 9.55 -0.73 -9.36
N VAL A 88 10.58 0.11 -9.20
CA VAL A 88 11.76 -0.14 -8.38
C VAL A 88 11.65 0.73 -7.14
N LYS A 89 11.85 0.12 -5.97
CA LYS A 89 11.75 0.79 -4.67
C LYS A 89 13.04 0.67 -3.89
N GLY A 90 13.41 1.75 -3.23
CA GLY A 90 14.44 1.78 -2.19
C GLY A 90 13.85 1.71 -0.78
N PRO A 91 14.71 1.62 0.25
CA PRO A 91 14.30 1.60 1.64
C PRO A 91 13.52 2.88 2.01
N SER A 92 12.51 2.73 2.86
CA SER A 92 11.80 3.86 3.45
C SER A 92 12.44 4.31 4.76
N VAL A 93 12.56 5.62 4.94
CA VAL A 93 13.05 6.28 6.16
C VAL A 93 12.18 7.51 6.43
N GLY A 94 11.53 7.58 7.59
CA GLY A 94 10.75 8.75 8.02
C GLY A 94 9.61 9.08 7.06
N GLY A 95 8.88 8.07 6.58
CA GLY A 95 7.76 8.23 5.63
C GLY A 95 8.16 8.66 4.22
N THR A 96 9.46 8.68 3.90
CA THR A 96 9.99 8.98 2.56
C THR A 96 10.64 7.73 1.96
N ARG A 97 10.44 7.48 0.67
CA ARG A 97 11.20 6.45 -0.07
C ARG A 97 11.43 6.86 -1.52
N TYR A 98 12.53 6.35 -2.10
CA TYR A 98 12.73 6.33 -3.55
C TYR A 98 11.80 5.29 -4.18
N GLU A 99 11.01 5.70 -5.16
CA GLU A 99 10.18 4.83 -5.99
C GLU A 99 10.10 5.40 -7.41
N ALA A 100 10.78 4.73 -8.34
CA ALA A 100 10.60 4.98 -9.77
C ALA A 100 9.64 3.94 -10.34
N SER A 101 8.66 4.38 -11.13
CA SER A 101 7.71 3.48 -11.77
C SER A 101 7.39 3.91 -13.19
N ARG A 102 7.01 2.94 -14.02
CA ARG A 102 6.53 3.19 -15.38
C ARG A 102 5.35 2.29 -15.70
N ASP A 103 4.50 2.77 -16.60
CA ASP A 103 3.43 1.97 -17.16
C ASP A 103 3.99 0.84 -18.04
N ILE A 104 3.33 -0.30 -17.97
CA ILE A 104 3.57 -1.45 -18.85
C ILE A 104 2.23 -2.01 -19.33
N ASP A 105 2.26 -2.76 -20.43
CA ASP A 105 1.07 -3.45 -20.91
C ASP A 105 0.49 -4.38 -19.83
N ALA A 106 -0.82 -4.26 -19.59
CA ALA A 106 -1.48 -5.01 -18.53
C ALA A 106 -1.50 -6.53 -18.78
N GLN A 107 -1.53 -6.95 -20.05
CA GLN A 107 -1.48 -8.37 -20.39
C GLN A 107 -0.10 -8.95 -20.12
N VAL A 108 0.97 -8.20 -20.41
CA VAL A 108 2.35 -8.56 -20.03
C VAL A 108 2.50 -8.59 -18.51
N ALA A 109 2.00 -7.57 -17.79
CA ALA A 109 2.05 -7.52 -16.34
C ALA A 109 1.35 -8.73 -15.69
N ALA A 110 0.17 -9.09 -16.17
CA ALA A 110 -0.57 -10.25 -15.69
C ALA A 110 0.22 -11.54 -15.93
N ALA A 111 0.81 -11.68 -17.13
CA ALA A 111 1.64 -12.82 -17.48
C ALA A 111 2.89 -12.96 -16.59
N LEU A 112 3.51 -11.85 -16.18
CA LEU A 112 4.62 -11.84 -15.23
C LEU A 112 4.15 -12.30 -13.84
N VAL A 113 3.10 -11.66 -13.30
CA VAL A 113 2.58 -11.99 -11.97
C VAL A 113 2.19 -13.46 -11.89
N LEU A 114 1.51 -14.01 -12.91
CA LEU A 114 1.14 -15.43 -12.94
C LEU A 114 2.33 -16.41 -12.98
N ARG A 115 3.53 -15.97 -13.38
CA ARG A 115 4.74 -16.81 -13.48
C ARG A 115 5.61 -16.80 -12.23
N GLY A 116 5.52 -15.77 -11.39
CA GLY A 116 6.40 -15.69 -10.24
C GLY A 116 6.15 -14.47 -9.36
N GLY A 117 7.08 -14.27 -8.42
CA GLY A 117 7.01 -13.27 -7.37
C GLY A 117 6.01 -13.62 -6.26
N ASP A 118 6.17 -12.95 -5.13
CA ASP A 118 5.23 -13.03 -4.02
C ASP A 118 4.08 -12.06 -4.27
N VAL A 119 2.84 -12.56 -4.14
CA VAL A 119 1.65 -11.85 -4.63
C VAL A 119 0.76 -11.42 -3.48
N ILE A 120 0.36 -10.15 -3.50
CA ILE A 120 -0.66 -9.61 -2.62
C ILE A 120 -1.87 -9.12 -3.43
N ILE A 121 -3.03 -9.15 -2.79
CA ILE A 121 -4.30 -8.62 -3.32
C ILE A 121 -4.94 -7.72 -2.27
N LYS A 122 -5.49 -6.59 -2.73
CA LYS A 122 -6.20 -5.65 -1.87
C LYS A 122 -7.22 -4.83 -2.64
N ASN A 123 -8.26 -4.40 -1.95
CA ASN A 123 -9.11 -3.31 -2.40
C ASN A 123 -8.58 -2.01 -1.80
N ARG A 124 -8.48 -0.96 -2.63
CA ARG A 124 -8.15 0.39 -2.20
C ARG A 124 -9.35 1.31 -2.39
N TYR A 125 -9.75 1.93 -1.29
CA TYR A 125 -10.73 3.00 -1.25
C TYR A 125 -10.00 4.33 -1.10
N THR A 126 -10.57 5.39 -1.66
CA THR A 126 -10.00 6.74 -1.57
C THR A 126 -10.98 7.68 -0.91
N ALA A 127 -10.51 8.48 0.03
CA ALA A 127 -11.33 9.47 0.72
C ALA A 127 -10.58 10.79 0.86
N TRP A 128 -11.33 11.90 0.90
CA TRP A 128 -10.81 13.20 1.33
C TRP A 128 -11.23 13.43 2.77
N ILE A 129 -10.26 13.60 3.67
CA ILE A 129 -10.51 13.88 5.08
C ILE A 129 -9.74 15.14 5.46
N GLY A 130 -10.48 16.19 5.81
CA GLY A 130 -9.91 17.53 5.94
C GLY A 130 -9.31 18.00 4.60
N ALA A 131 -8.01 18.28 4.60
CA ALA A 131 -7.27 18.71 3.41
C ALA A 131 -6.50 17.58 2.71
N ASP A 132 -6.57 16.36 3.24
CA ASP A 132 -5.70 15.25 2.85
C ASP A 132 -6.41 14.17 2.07
N GLY A 133 -5.72 13.64 1.06
CA GLY A 133 -6.13 12.44 0.34
C GLY A 133 -5.66 11.20 1.07
N TRP A 134 -6.60 10.28 1.30
CA TRP A 134 -6.38 9.03 2.01
C TRP A 134 -6.61 7.85 1.09
N ASN A 135 -5.70 6.87 1.15
CA ASN A 135 -5.89 5.54 0.60
C ASN A 135 -6.16 4.58 1.76
N ILE A 136 -7.28 3.86 1.73
CA ILE A 136 -7.62 2.84 2.73
C ILE A 136 -7.56 1.49 2.02
N ASP A 137 -6.53 0.72 2.36
CA ASP A 137 -6.24 -0.58 1.78
C ASP A 137 -6.82 -1.71 2.66
N VAL A 138 -7.71 -2.52 2.10
CA VAL A 138 -8.24 -3.74 2.71
C VAL A 138 -7.59 -4.94 2.04
N PHE A 139 -6.80 -5.70 2.77
CA PHE A 139 -6.02 -6.81 2.21
C PHE A 139 -6.79 -8.13 2.25
N GLY A 140 -6.66 -8.92 1.18
CA GLY A 140 -7.22 -10.26 1.07
C GLY A 140 -6.17 -11.37 1.21
N GLY A 141 -6.62 -12.62 1.12
CA GLY A 141 -5.79 -13.82 1.21
C GLY A 141 -5.06 -13.91 2.54
N ALA A 142 -3.78 -14.32 2.51
CA ALA A 142 -2.95 -14.49 3.71
C ALA A 142 -2.68 -13.17 4.49
N ASN A 143 -3.06 -12.02 3.94
CA ASN A 143 -2.98 -10.73 4.62
C ASN A 143 -4.32 -10.26 5.20
N ALA A 144 -5.44 -10.94 4.93
CA ALA A 144 -6.69 -10.65 5.61
C ALA A 144 -6.55 -10.93 7.13
N PRO A 145 -7.22 -10.16 8.02
CA PRO A 145 -8.15 -9.07 7.73
C PRO A 145 -7.49 -7.67 7.76
N LEU A 146 -6.19 -7.55 7.47
CA LEU A 146 -5.44 -6.31 7.63
C LEU A 146 -6.08 -5.14 6.88
N VAL A 147 -6.22 -4.01 7.57
CA VAL A 147 -6.57 -2.72 6.98
C VAL A 147 -5.49 -1.69 7.31
N VAL A 148 -5.02 -1.00 6.27
CA VAL A 148 -4.02 0.08 6.40
C VAL A 148 -4.55 1.33 5.72
N ALA A 149 -4.59 2.43 6.47
CA ALA A 149 -4.86 3.75 5.91
C ALA A 149 -3.56 4.52 5.69
N ALA A 150 -3.44 5.23 4.57
CA ALA A 150 -2.29 6.04 4.25
C ALA A 150 -2.73 7.42 3.78
N ALA A 151 -2.29 8.46 4.48
CA ALA A 151 -2.35 9.83 4.01
C ALA A 151 -1.16 10.09 3.07
N GLN A 152 -1.42 10.70 1.90
CA GLN A 152 -0.40 10.93 0.89
C GLN A 152 -0.39 12.40 0.44
N ARG A 153 0.81 12.96 0.23
CA ARG A 153 1.03 14.29 -0.34
C ARG A 153 2.20 14.27 -1.34
N SER A 154 2.33 15.32 -2.14
CA SER A 154 3.51 15.57 -2.99
C SER A 154 4.71 16.12 -2.20
N THR A 155 4.50 16.45 -0.93
CA THR A 155 5.50 16.93 0.03
C THR A 155 5.33 16.16 1.35
N PRO A 156 6.27 16.26 2.31
CA PRO A 156 6.11 15.59 3.60
C PRO A 156 4.75 15.82 4.26
N VAL A 157 4.13 14.73 4.74
CA VAL A 157 2.81 14.75 5.37
C VAL A 157 2.93 15.28 6.80
N THR A 158 2.76 16.59 6.97
CA THR A 158 2.86 17.29 8.26
C THR A 158 1.51 17.85 8.70
N ASN A 159 1.34 18.03 10.02
CA ASN A 159 0.14 18.60 10.63
C ASN A 159 -1.16 17.88 10.20
N LEU A 160 -1.16 16.55 10.33
CA LEU A 160 -2.21 15.68 9.82
C LEU A 160 -3.44 15.66 10.75
N ILE A 161 -4.63 15.71 10.17
CA ILE A 161 -5.86 15.31 10.85
C ILE A 161 -5.95 13.79 10.76
N ILE A 162 -5.81 13.12 11.90
CA ILE A 162 -5.81 11.66 12.00
C ILE A 162 -7.25 11.21 12.33
N PRO A 163 -7.93 10.50 11.42
CA PRO A 163 -9.30 10.06 11.63
C PRO A 163 -9.41 9.02 12.76
N ARG A 164 -10.55 8.95 13.46
CA ARG A 164 -10.78 8.03 14.59
C ARG A 164 -10.55 6.55 14.30
N PHE A 165 -10.71 6.12 13.05
CA PHE A 165 -10.51 4.73 12.66
C PHE A 165 -9.04 4.33 12.52
N CYS A 166 -8.12 5.30 12.50
CA CYS A 166 -6.68 5.07 12.57
C CYS A 166 -6.27 4.78 14.01
N VAL A 167 -5.99 3.51 14.31
CA VAL A 167 -5.72 3.07 15.69
C VAL A 167 -4.32 3.45 16.14
N THR A 168 -3.32 3.17 15.32
CA THR A 168 -1.93 3.50 15.63
C THR A 168 -1.16 3.78 14.35
N GLU A 169 -0.17 4.66 14.44
CA GLU A 169 0.72 4.96 13.33
C GLU A 169 1.76 3.83 13.15
N ILE A 170 1.93 3.39 11.90
CA ILE A 170 2.83 2.31 11.47
C ILE A 170 3.78 2.80 10.37
N THR A 171 3.95 4.12 10.22
CA THR A 171 4.74 4.77 9.15
C THR A 171 6.15 4.17 9.03
N ASP A 172 6.84 3.99 10.16
CA ASP A 172 8.20 3.44 10.21
C ASP A 172 8.26 1.94 10.55
N GLU A 173 7.14 1.22 10.49
CA GLU A 173 7.11 -0.23 10.69
C GLU A 173 7.27 -0.96 9.35
N PRO A 174 8.44 -1.59 9.08
CA PRO A 174 8.67 -2.23 7.79
C PRO A 174 7.78 -3.45 7.57
N ARG A 175 7.42 -4.20 8.63
CA ARG A 175 6.57 -5.40 8.54
C ARG A 175 5.20 -5.16 7.88
N PHE A 176 4.72 -3.91 7.85
CA PHE A 176 3.50 -3.50 7.16
C PHE A 176 3.73 -2.96 5.74
N SER A 177 4.96 -2.95 5.22
CA SER A 177 5.21 -2.62 3.82
C SER A 177 4.61 -3.72 2.93
N ASN A 178 4.12 -3.35 1.75
CA ASN A 178 3.56 -4.34 0.82
C ASN A 178 4.59 -5.41 0.40
N ASP A 179 5.87 -5.04 0.30
CA ASP A 179 6.97 -5.97 0.03
C ASP A 179 7.16 -6.96 1.17
N GLU A 180 7.22 -6.53 2.43
CA GLU A 180 7.32 -7.44 3.59
C GLU A 180 6.06 -8.33 3.71
N LEU A 181 4.87 -7.76 3.52
CA LEU A 181 3.60 -8.49 3.54
C LEU A 181 3.47 -9.53 2.42
N SER A 182 4.25 -9.42 1.34
CA SER A 182 4.19 -10.38 0.23
C SER A 182 4.82 -11.73 0.62
N TRP A 183 5.94 -11.73 1.34
CA TRP A 183 6.69 -12.94 1.70
C TRP A 183 6.53 -13.35 3.17
N ARG A 184 6.20 -12.39 4.06
CA ARG A 184 5.84 -12.61 5.46
C ARG A 184 4.43 -12.06 5.74
N PRO A 185 3.38 -12.79 5.34
CA PRO A 185 2.01 -12.30 5.44
C PRO A 185 1.57 -11.99 6.88
N PHE A 186 0.65 -11.05 7.02
CA PHE A 186 0.12 -10.55 8.29
C PHE A 186 -0.34 -11.68 9.22
N THR A 187 -1.02 -12.70 8.69
CA THR A 187 -1.50 -13.86 9.47
C THR A 187 -0.40 -14.60 10.23
N ARG A 188 0.87 -14.49 9.82
CA ARG A 188 2.00 -15.13 10.53
C ARG A 188 2.42 -14.40 11.81
N TRP A 189 1.95 -13.18 12.04
CA TRP A 189 2.39 -12.34 13.15
C TRP A 189 1.28 -11.44 13.71
N ALA A 190 0.03 -11.64 13.29
CA ALA A 190 -1.12 -10.85 13.71
C ALA A 190 -1.32 -10.91 15.23
N ASP A 191 -1.29 -12.10 15.82
CA ASP A 191 -1.48 -12.29 17.27
C ASP A 191 -0.37 -11.58 18.07
N ASP A 192 0.89 -11.74 17.65
CA ASP A 192 2.03 -11.06 18.27
C ASP A 192 1.88 -9.52 18.21
N TYR A 193 1.35 -9.00 17.10
CA TYR A 193 1.11 -7.57 16.93
C TYR A 193 -0.04 -7.08 17.81
N GLU A 194 -1.12 -7.84 17.93
CA GLU A 194 -2.22 -7.50 18.84
C GLU A 194 -1.75 -7.47 20.30
N ASP A 195 -0.94 -8.44 20.72
CA ASP A 195 -0.35 -8.47 22.05
C ASP A 195 0.63 -7.29 22.28
N GLU A 196 1.38 -6.90 21.26
CA GLU A 196 2.23 -5.71 21.29
C GLU A 196 1.40 -4.43 21.44
N LEU A 197 0.36 -4.27 20.63
CA LEU A 197 -0.53 -3.10 20.65
C LEU A 197 -1.30 -3.00 21.96
N ALA A 198 -1.78 -4.13 22.51
CA ALA A 198 -2.46 -4.16 23.79
C ALA A 198 -1.54 -3.77 24.96
N ARG A 199 -0.27 -4.17 24.91
CA ARG A 199 0.72 -3.81 25.95
C ARG A 199 1.20 -2.37 25.86
N ASN A 200 1.49 -1.89 24.65
CA ASN A 200 2.13 -0.59 24.45
C ASN A 200 1.13 0.54 24.28
N GLY A 201 -0.11 0.21 23.88
CA GLY A 201 -1.11 1.18 23.47
C GLY A 201 -0.82 1.78 22.09
N PRO A 202 -1.76 2.59 21.56
CA PRO A 202 -1.58 3.27 20.29
C PRO A 202 -0.51 4.36 20.38
N SER A 203 0.24 4.57 19.30
CA SER A 203 1.28 5.59 19.19
C SER A 203 1.17 6.38 17.90
N PHE A 204 1.48 7.68 17.97
CA PHE A 204 1.43 8.61 16.84
C PHE A 204 2.66 9.51 16.84
N GLN A 205 3.36 9.60 15.72
CA GLN A 205 4.62 10.32 15.62
C GLN A 205 4.43 11.83 15.71
N GLN A 206 5.18 12.47 16.61
CA GLN A 206 5.16 13.91 16.83
C GLN A 206 6.22 14.66 16.00
N SER A 207 7.09 13.93 15.28
CA SER A 207 8.13 14.48 14.41
C SER A 207 7.57 15.20 13.17
N PHE A 208 6.32 14.94 12.81
CA PHE A 208 5.65 15.52 11.64
C PHE A 208 4.80 16.77 11.96
N GLY A 209 5.11 17.46 13.05
CA GLY A 209 4.36 18.65 13.49
C GLY A 209 3.14 18.30 14.35
N THR A 210 2.13 19.16 14.34
CA THR A 210 0.97 19.04 15.25
C THR A 210 -0.10 18.12 14.66
N ASN A 211 -0.21 16.90 15.20
CA ASN A 211 -1.32 16.02 14.85
C ASN A 211 -2.62 16.46 15.54
N THR A 212 -3.73 16.38 14.82
CA THR A 212 -5.08 16.58 15.38
C THR A 212 -5.85 15.28 15.26
N MET A 213 -6.48 14.81 16.33
CA MET A 213 -7.36 13.64 16.30
C MET A 213 -8.80 14.09 16.05
N GLU A 214 -9.51 13.41 15.15
CA GLU A 214 -10.98 13.54 14.99
C GLU A 214 -11.76 12.77 16.08
#